data_AF-A0A6G5R6A2-F1
#
_entry.id   AF-A0A6G5R6A2-F1
#
_cell.length_a   1.000
_cell.length_b   1.000
_cell.length_c   1.000
_cell.angle_alpha   90.00
_cell.angle_beta   90.00
_cell.angle_gamma   90.00
#
_symmetry.space_group_name_H-M   'P 1'
#
loop_
_entity.id
_entity.type
_entity.pdbx_description
1 polymer ?
#
loop_
_entity_poly.entity_id
_entity_poly.type
_entity_poly.pdbx_seq_one_letter_code
_entity_poly.pdbx_strand_id
1 'polypeptide(L)'
;MAINTNNKIPTNEFTVDKLKAKKEAEALAKADGTNPGAQLDKDAFMKLLLTELQYQDPTSPMDSEKMLTQTSQLATLETQENTNQMMKKLAEQLKASTSMYAVSALGKMATLGESSIIKEDGMSTITSMAFLEADGKTGTIKIKNTDGQIIRKIEFGNAKAGIMEFEWDGKDQSGNEVKAGVYGVEISYQDKNGKEHNSSIGKYPVEGIKFVNGEAQIKVGGLYVAMDKIREFTEPTKKEG
;
A
#
# COMPACT_ATOMS: atom_id res chain seq x y z
N MET A 1 -16.78 -25.68 32.79
CA MET A 1 -16.26 -24.55 31.99
C MET A 1 -16.58 -23.26 32.74
N ALA A 2 -15.58 -22.68 33.40
CA ALA A 2 -15.74 -21.41 34.10
C ALA A 2 -15.44 -20.27 33.11
N ILE A 3 -16.37 -19.34 32.96
CA ILE A 3 -16.20 -18.12 32.17
C ILE A 3 -15.60 -17.06 33.09
N ASN A 4 -14.42 -16.57 32.71
CA ASN A 4 -13.68 -15.52 33.40
C ASN A 4 -14.40 -14.17 33.23
N THR A 5 -14.94 -13.63 34.31
CA THR A 5 -15.63 -12.33 34.39
C THR A 5 -14.71 -11.26 34.99
N ASN A 6 -13.63 -10.91 34.30
CA ASN A 6 -12.72 -9.82 34.70
C ASN A 6 -12.79 -8.63 33.72
N ASN A 7 -13.93 -7.93 33.70
CA ASN A 7 -13.98 -6.58 33.16
C ASN A 7 -14.72 -5.65 34.12
N LYS A 8 -14.11 -5.40 35.28
CA LYS A 8 -14.51 -4.29 36.16
C LYS A 8 -13.91 -3.01 35.57
N ILE A 9 -14.76 -2.19 34.98
CA ILE A 9 -14.45 -0.78 34.70
C ILE A 9 -14.12 -0.15 36.06
N PRO A 10 -12.92 0.41 36.27
CA PRO A 10 -12.57 1.02 37.54
C PRO A 10 -13.44 2.27 37.75
N THR A 11 -14.28 2.24 38.76
CA THR A 11 -14.91 3.45 39.32
C THR A 11 -13.83 4.22 40.06
N ASN A 12 -13.45 5.39 39.55
CA ASN A 12 -12.55 6.29 40.25
C ASN A 12 -13.23 6.80 41.54
N GLU A 13 -12.78 6.34 42.70
CA GLU A 13 -13.16 6.88 44.00
C GLU A 13 -12.60 8.30 44.15
N PHE A 14 -13.49 9.27 44.28
CA PHE A 14 -13.14 10.67 44.55
C PHE A 14 -13.01 10.90 46.06
N THR A 15 -11.84 10.60 46.63
CA THR A 15 -11.48 11.20 47.93
C THR A 15 -10.99 12.62 47.69
N VAL A 16 -11.83 13.59 48.05
CA VAL A 16 -11.59 15.03 47.87
C VAL A 16 -10.59 15.52 48.91
N ASP A 17 -9.30 15.32 48.67
CA ASP A 17 -8.27 15.94 49.49
C ASP A 17 -8.09 17.40 49.06
N LYS A 18 -8.81 18.29 49.76
CA LYS A 18 -8.86 19.74 49.49
C LYS A 18 -7.47 20.40 49.51
N LEU A 19 -6.50 19.81 50.22
CA LEU A 19 -5.11 20.27 50.25
C LEU A 19 -4.35 19.90 48.98
N LYS A 20 -4.68 18.75 48.37
CA LYS A 20 -4.08 18.29 47.12
C LYS A 20 -4.59 19.13 45.94
N ALA A 21 -5.89 19.39 45.90
CA ALA A 21 -6.51 20.28 44.91
C ALA A 21 -5.95 21.72 44.98
N LYS A 22 -5.72 22.25 46.19
CA LYS A 22 -5.10 23.58 46.37
C LYS A 22 -3.64 23.62 45.89
N LYS A 23 -2.85 22.58 46.20
CA LYS A 23 -1.46 22.47 45.73
C LYS A 23 -1.36 22.29 44.21
N GLU A 24 -2.28 21.56 43.60
CA GLU A 24 -2.34 21.37 42.15
C GLU A 24 -2.74 22.68 41.44
N ALA A 25 -3.70 23.43 41.99
CA ALA A 25 -4.07 24.76 41.49
C ALA A 25 -2.93 25.79 41.61
N GLU A 26 -2.19 25.80 42.74
CA GLU A 26 -1.01 26.65 42.92
C GLU A 26 0.17 26.25 42.01
N ALA A 27 0.26 24.96 41.64
CA ALA A 27 1.25 24.47 40.67
C ALA A 27 0.88 24.84 39.22
N LEU A 28 -0.42 24.81 38.89
CA LEU A 28 -0.96 25.27 37.60
C LEU A 28 -0.77 26.78 37.42
N ALA A 29 -0.94 27.58 38.48
CA ALA A 29 -0.71 29.03 38.45
C ALA A 29 0.78 29.44 38.31
N LYS A 30 1.71 28.50 38.53
CA LYS A 30 3.17 28.72 38.40
C LYS A 30 3.79 28.13 37.12
N ALA A 31 3.01 27.42 36.30
CA ALA A 31 3.51 26.79 35.09
C ALA A 31 3.28 27.69 33.87
N ASP A 32 4.36 28.03 33.16
CA ASP A 32 4.36 28.74 31.86
C ASP A 32 3.80 27.85 30.73
N GLY A 33 2.52 27.49 30.83
CA GLY A 33 1.70 27.08 29.69
C GLY A 33 2.05 25.78 28.98
N THR A 34 2.78 24.84 29.61
CA THR A 34 3.04 23.53 28.99
C THR A 34 2.87 22.36 29.97
N ASN A 35 1.75 21.63 29.86
CA ASN A 35 1.57 20.31 30.44
C ASN A 35 1.60 19.24 29.32
N PRO A 36 2.69 18.46 29.18
CA PRO A 36 2.85 17.45 28.12
C PRO A 36 1.93 16.23 28.25
N GLY A 37 1.13 16.14 29.31
CA GLY A 37 0.20 15.04 29.58
C GLY A 37 -1.28 15.43 29.48
N ALA A 38 -1.60 16.56 28.86
CA ALA A 38 -2.97 17.04 28.68
C ALA A 38 -3.73 16.20 27.63
N GLN A 39 -3.98 14.93 27.95
CA GLN A 39 -5.11 14.21 27.39
C GLN A 39 -6.35 14.82 28.06
N LEU A 40 -6.72 15.98 27.53
CA LEU A 40 -7.93 16.77 27.75
C LEU A 40 -8.81 16.33 28.93
N ASP A 41 -8.41 16.68 30.16
CA ASP A 41 -9.33 16.66 31.30
C ASP A 41 -10.24 17.90 31.22
N LYS A 42 -11.04 17.95 30.14
CA LYS A 42 -12.10 18.95 29.90
C LYS A 42 -13.00 19.05 31.13
N ASP A 43 -13.21 17.93 31.82
CA ASP A 43 -14.02 17.83 33.02
C ASP A 43 -13.31 18.45 34.23
N ALA A 44 -12.02 18.23 34.44
CA ALA A 44 -11.27 18.96 35.48
C ALA A 44 -11.12 20.46 35.18
N PHE A 45 -10.99 20.85 33.90
CA PHE A 45 -10.98 22.26 33.51
C PHE A 45 -12.34 22.92 33.76
N MET A 46 -13.45 22.29 33.36
CA MET A 46 -14.80 22.80 33.63
C MET A 46 -15.09 22.86 35.13
N LYS A 47 -14.52 21.95 35.92
CA LYS A 47 -14.63 21.94 37.38
C LYS A 47 -13.79 23.04 38.04
N LEU A 48 -12.61 23.34 37.51
CA LEU A 48 -11.79 24.49 37.89
C LEU A 48 -12.49 25.81 37.55
N LEU A 49 -13.04 25.93 36.34
CA LEU A 49 -13.81 27.10 35.90
C LEU A 49 -15.05 27.32 36.77
N LEU A 50 -15.80 26.27 37.10
CA LEU A 50 -16.96 26.37 37.99
C LEU A 50 -16.56 26.73 39.42
N THR A 51 -15.40 26.26 39.89
CA THR A 51 -14.86 26.57 41.21
C THR A 51 -14.39 28.02 41.30
N GLU A 52 -13.74 28.56 40.27
CA GLU A 52 -13.39 29.99 40.20
C GLU A 52 -14.65 30.86 40.17
N LEU A 53 -15.65 30.52 39.34
CA LEU A 53 -16.92 31.27 39.27
C LEU A 53 -17.68 31.32 40.61
N GLN A 54 -17.50 30.29 41.45
CA GLN A 54 -18.12 30.18 42.77
C GLN A 54 -17.37 30.97 43.86
N TYR A 55 -16.11 31.36 43.64
CA TYR A 55 -15.23 32.02 44.61
C TYR A 55 -14.67 33.39 44.16
N GLN A 56 -15.06 33.90 42.98
CA GLN A 56 -14.62 35.20 42.49
C GLN A 56 -15.24 36.36 43.27
N ASP A 57 -14.39 37.28 43.74
CA ASP A 57 -14.78 38.61 44.19
C ASP A 57 -15.09 39.48 42.94
N PRO A 58 -16.24 40.19 42.89
CA PRO A 58 -16.73 40.91 41.71
C PRO A 58 -15.84 42.07 41.20
N THR A 59 -14.67 42.31 41.79
CA THR A 59 -13.84 43.50 41.52
C THR A 59 -12.58 43.28 40.67
N SER A 60 -12.24 42.05 40.22
CA SER A 60 -11.14 41.81 39.24
C SER A 60 -11.32 40.57 38.37
N PRO A 61 -12.13 40.65 37.28
CA PRO A 61 -12.54 39.51 36.48
C PRO A 61 -11.53 39.04 35.39
N MET A 62 -10.23 39.38 35.48
CA MET A 62 -9.42 39.55 34.25
C MET A 62 -8.51 38.38 33.79
N ASP A 63 -8.57 37.17 34.38
CA ASP A 63 -7.71 36.04 33.92
C ASP A 63 -8.49 34.83 33.38
N SER A 64 -9.76 34.67 33.76
CA SER A 64 -10.57 33.52 33.36
C SER A 64 -10.98 33.56 31.88
N GLU A 65 -11.18 34.75 31.29
CA GLU A 65 -11.57 34.88 29.87
C GLU A 65 -10.42 34.54 28.92
N LYS A 66 -9.19 34.93 29.27
CA LYS A 66 -7.97 34.65 28.49
C LYS A 66 -7.63 33.15 28.53
N MET A 67 -7.75 32.53 29.71
CA MET A 67 -7.58 31.09 29.89
C MET A 67 -8.67 30.28 29.16
N LEU A 68 -9.91 30.74 29.21
CA LEU A 68 -11.03 30.12 28.46
C LEU A 68 -10.81 30.23 26.95
N THR A 69 -10.35 31.38 26.46
CA THR A 69 -10.03 31.58 25.04
C THR A 69 -8.90 30.67 24.59
N GLN A 70 -7.80 30.56 25.36
CA GLN A 70 -6.70 29.65 25.05
C GLN A 70 -7.13 28.18 25.10
N THR A 71 -7.95 27.80 26.07
CA THR A 71 -8.46 26.42 26.18
C THR A 71 -9.41 26.08 25.03
N SER A 72 -10.25 27.02 24.60
CA SER A 72 -11.11 26.87 23.42
C SER A 72 -10.28 26.70 22.15
N GLN A 73 -9.21 27.49 21.99
CA GLN A 73 -8.28 27.36 20.87
C GLN A 73 -7.56 26.00 20.87
N LEU A 74 -7.09 25.53 22.03
CA LEU A 74 -6.46 24.20 22.16
C LEU A 74 -7.45 23.06 21.89
N ALA A 75 -8.67 23.11 22.42
CA ALA A 75 -9.72 22.12 22.15
C ALA A 75 -10.11 22.07 20.67
N THR A 76 -10.07 23.22 19.98
CA THR A 76 -10.29 23.30 18.53
C THR A 76 -9.15 22.63 17.76
N LEU A 77 -7.88 22.90 18.14
CA LEU A 77 -6.71 22.25 17.54
C LEU A 77 -6.71 20.74 17.76
N GLU A 78 -7.07 20.29 18.95
CA GLU A 78 -7.19 18.86 19.25
C GLU A 78 -8.32 18.20 18.46
N THR A 79 -9.47 18.88 18.33
CA THR A 79 -10.57 18.39 17.49
C THR A 79 -10.12 18.28 16.03
N GLN A 80 -9.34 19.25 15.55
CA GLN A 80 -8.76 19.22 14.21
C GLN A 80 -7.76 18.06 14.04
N GLU A 81 -6.89 17.84 15.01
CA GLU A 81 -5.93 16.72 15.00
C GLU A 81 -6.65 15.36 15.04
N ASN A 82 -7.64 15.21 15.91
CA ASN A 82 -8.48 14.01 15.99
C ASN A 82 -9.22 13.77 14.66
N THR A 83 -9.72 14.82 14.02
CA THR A 83 -10.35 14.73 12.70
C THR A 83 -9.35 14.27 11.65
N ASN A 84 -8.14 14.84 11.62
CA ASN A 84 -7.08 14.42 10.72
C ASN A 84 -6.69 12.94 10.92
N GLN A 85 -6.64 12.48 12.17
CA GLN A 85 -6.37 11.07 12.49
C GLN A 85 -7.50 10.14 12.04
N MET A 86 -8.77 10.53 12.24
CA MET A 86 -9.91 9.76 11.74
C MET A 86 -9.89 9.69 10.20
N MET A 87 -9.55 10.77 9.52
CA MET A 87 -9.42 10.80 8.06
C MET A 87 -8.30 9.88 7.56
N LYS A 88 -7.16 9.84 8.25
CA LYS A 88 -6.07 8.89 7.95
C LYS A 88 -6.54 7.43 8.11
N LYS A 89 -7.20 7.10 9.22
CA LYS A 89 -7.76 5.76 9.45
C LYS A 89 -8.81 5.37 8.40
N LEU A 90 -9.66 6.32 7.99
CA LEU A 90 -10.63 6.09 6.93
C LEU A 90 -9.93 5.79 5.59
N ALA A 91 -8.89 6.55 5.23
CA ALA A 91 -8.13 6.30 4.02
C ALA A 91 -7.45 4.91 4.04
N GLU A 92 -6.91 4.48 5.18
CA GLU A 92 -6.35 3.14 5.37
C GLU A 92 -7.42 2.04 5.21
N GLN A 93 -8.60 2.24 5.80
CA GLN A 93 -9.72 1.29 5.69
C GLN A 93 -10.27 1.21 4.26
N LEU A 94 -10.31 2.34 3.53
CA LEU A 94 -10.67 2.36 2.11
C LEU A 94 -9.65 1.60 1.26
N LYS A 95 -8.34 1.80 1.51
CA LYS A 95 -7.26 1.07 0.83
C LYS A 95 -7.35 -0.45 1.05
N ALA A 96 -7.67 -0.87 2.28
CA ALA A 96 -7.90 -2.27 2.60
C ALA A 96 -9.15 -2.83 1.89
N SER A 97 -10.25 -2.06 1.84
CA SER A 97 -11.46 -2.45 1.09
C SER A 97 -11.19 -2.63 -0.40
N THR A 98 -10.45 -1.70 -1.03
CA THR A 98 -10.07 -1.83 -2.45
C THR A 98 -9.22 -3.08 -2.68
N SER A 99 -8.31 -3.39 -1.75
CA SER A 99 -7.47 -4.58 -1.80
C SER A 99 -8.29 -5.88 -1.73
N MET A 100 -9.47 -5.88 -1.10
CA MET A 100 -10.35 -7.07 -1.05
C MET A 100 -10.86 -7.46 -2.44
N TYR A 101 -11.05 -6.50 -3.36
CA TYR A 101 -11.43 -6.80 -4.75
C TYR A 101 -10.34 -7.56 -5.51
N ALA A 102 -9.08 -7.47 -5.07
CA ALA A 102 -7.99 -8.26 -5.66
C ALA A 102 -8.30 -9.75 -5.61
N VAL A 103 -9.04 -10.25 -4.60
CA VAL A 103 -9.41 -11.68 -4.47
C VAL A 103 -10.12 -12.20 -5.72
N SER A 104 -10.94 -11.36 -6.36
CA SER A 104 -11.63 -11.70 -7.61
C SER A 104 -10.70 -11.87 -8.82
N ALA A 105 -9.43 -11.44 -8.71
CA ALA A 105 -8.42 -11.61 -9.73
C ALA A 105 -7.78 -13.01 -9.71
N LEU A 106 -7.97 -13.82 -8.66
CA LEU A 106 -7.47 -15.20 -8.65
C LEU A 106 -7.99 -15.97 -9.86
N GLY A 107 -7.07 -16.65 -10.57
CA GLY A 107 -7.40 -17.40 -11.79
C GLY A 107 -7.57 -16.53 -13.05
N LYS A 108 -7.54 -15.19 -12.93
CA LYS A 108 -7.46 -14.28 -14.07
C LYS A 108 -6.01 -14.11 -14.54
N MET A 109 -5.83 -13.50 -15.69
CA MET A 109 -4.54 -12.99 -16.16
C MET A 109 -4.34 -11.57 -15.65
N ALA A 110 -3.13 -11.22 -15.24
CA ALA A 110 -2.74 -9.87 -14.87
C ALA A 110 -1.66 -9.36 -15.82
N THR A 111 -1.81 -8.11 -16.29
CA THR A 111 -0.83 -7.41 -17.13
C THR A 111 -0.10 -6.37 -16.29
N LEU A 112 1.22 -6.49 -16.18
CA LEU A 112 2.11 -5.61 -15.41
C LEU A 112 2.47 -4.31 -16.16
N GLY A 113 2.26 -4.26 -17.47
CA GLY A 113 2.64 -3.14 -18.31
C GLY A 113 2.91 -3.55 -19.74
N GLU A 114 3.65 -2.71 -20.45
CA GLU A 114 4.09 -3.00 -21.81
C GLU A 114 5.07 -4.17 -21.82
N SER A 115 4.97 -5.01 -22.85
CA SER A 115 5.86 -6.15 -23.05
C SER A 115 7.24 -5.67 -23.51
N SER A 116 8.03 -5.17 -22.55
CA SER A 116 9.36 -4.63 -22.79
C SER A 116 10.37 -5.06 -21.73
N ILE A 117 11.64 -5.06 -22.12
CA ILE A 117 12.80 -5.31 -21.27
C ILE A 117 13.71 -4.08 -21.29
N ILE A 118 14.45 -3.86 -20.20
CA ILE A 118 15.36 -2.74 -20.06
C ILE A 118 16.79 -3.26 -20.19
N LYS A 119 17.57 -2.66 -21.09
CA LYS A 119 19.02 -2.81 -21.13
C LYS A 119 19.65 -1.58 -20.49
N GLU A 120 20.46 -1.78 -19.46
CA GLU A 120 21.33 -0.74 -18.90
C GLU A 120 22.79 -0.97 -19.31
N ASP A 121 23.62 0.06 -19.17
CA ASP A 121 25.05 -0.05 -19.44
C ASP A 121 25.70 -1.04 -18.46
N GLY A 122 26.54 -1.93 -18.99
CA GLY A 122 27.21 -2.97 -18.19
C GLY A 122 26.40 -4.25 -17.96
N MET A 123 25.12 -4.31 -18.37
CA MET A 123 24.38 -5.58 -18.38
C MET A 123 24.79 -6.44 -19.58
N SER A 124 25.38 -7.60 -19.32
CA SER A 124 25.73 -8.59 -20.35
C SER A 124 24.63 -9.60 -20.65
N THR A 125 23.66 -9.76 -19.73
CA THR A 125 22.55 -10.70 -19.86
C THR A 125 21.31 -10.09 -19.23
N ILE A 126 20.19 -10.12 -19.95
CA ILE A 126 18.87 -9.72 -19.50
C ILE A 126 17.99 -10.97 -19.46
N THR A 127 17.58 -11.37 -18.27
CA THR A 127 16.67 -12.49 -18.05
C THR A 127 15.23 -11.99 -17.99
N SER A 128 14.31 -12.71 -18.62
CA SER A 128 12.89 -12.39 -18.61
C SER A 128 12.02 -13.63 -18.69
N MET A 129 10.77 -13.48 -18.26
CA MET A 129 9.79 -14.56 -18.23
C MET A 129 8.65 -14.25 -19.20
N ALA A 130 8.12 -15.29 -19.80
CA ALA A 130 6.92 -15.27 -20.63
C ALA A 130 5.96 -16.36 -20.18
N PHE A 131 4.68 -16.19 -20.45
CA PHE A 131 3.68 -17.23 -20.19
C PHE A 131 3.21 -17.89 -21.48
N LEU A 132 3.44 -19.19 -21.60
CA LEU A 132 2.93 -20.02 -22.70
C LEU A 132 1.64 -20.69 -22.28
N GLU A 133 0.57 -20.47 -23.04
CA GLU A 133 -0.76 -21.02 -22.75
C GLU A 133 -0.88 -22.52 -23.11
N ALA A 134 0.00 -22.99 -24.01
CA ALA A 134 0.09 -24.36 -24.47
C ALA A 134 1.55 -24.82 -24.62
N ASP A 135 1.77 -26.14 -24.73
CA ASP A 135 3.08 -26.69 -25.07
C ASP A 135 3.50 -26.18 -26.46
N GLY A 136 4.65 -25.52 -26.55
CA GLY A 136 5.27 -25.11 -27.80
C GLY A 136 6.20 -26.18 -28.36
N LYS A 137 6.19 -26.38 -29.68
CA LYS A 137 7.12 -27.23 -30.42
C LYS A 137 8.29 -26.43 -30.99
N THR A 138 7.98 -25.25 -31.50
CA THR A 138 8.95 -24.27 -32.04
C THR A 138 8.41 -22.87 -31.77
N GLY A 139 9.30 -21.91 -31.55
CA GLY A 139 8.89 -20.52 -31.40
C GLY A 139 10.02 -19.53 -31.61
N THR A 140 9.66 -18.26 -31.60
CA THR A 140 10.57 -17.14 -31.81
C THR A 140 10.23 -16.02 -30.85
N ILE A 141 11.26 -15.50 -30.20
CA ILE A 141 11.23 -14.27 -29.42
C ILE A 141 11.87 -13.19 -30.28
N LYS A 142 11.12 -12.14 -30.59
CA LYS A 142 11.59 -10.98 -31.35
C LYS A 142 11.81 -9.84 -30.36
N ILE A 143 13.01 -9.27 -30.39
CA ILE A 143 13.35 -8.07 -29.61
C ILE A 143 13.38 -6.88 -30.56
N LYS A 144 12.64 -5.83 -30.19
CA LYS A 144 12.38 -4.65 -31.01
C LYS A 144 12.92 -3.39 -30.33
N ASN A 145 13.51 -2.49 -31.09
CA ASN A 145 13.84 -1.15 -30.59
C ASN A 145 12.59 -0.25 -30.50
N THR A 146 12.75 0.99 -30.05
CA THR A 146 11.67 1.99 -29.91
C THR A 146 11.01 2.35 -31.25
N ASP A 147 11.71 2.18 -32.36
CA ASP A 147 11.19 2.41 -33.72
C ASP A 147 10.38 1.21 -34.25
N GLY A 148 10.26 0.14 -33.45
CA GLY A 148 9.56 -1.09 -33.83
C GLY A 148 10.37 -2.05 -34.71
N GLN A 149 11.64 -1.75 -34.98
CA GLN A 149 12.50 -2.60 -35.79
C GLN A 149 12.98 -3.81 -34.97
N ILE A 150 12.92 -5.00 -35.57
CA ILE A 150 13.44 -6.23 -34.95
C ILE A 150 14.95 -6.20 -34.99
N ILE A 151 15.59 -6.12 -33.82
CA ILE A 151 17.05 -6.10 -33.68
C ILE A 151 17.62 -7.49 -33.42
N ARG A 152 16.82 -8.40 -32.86
CA ARG A 152 17.24 -9.76 -32.52
C ARG A 152 16.06 -10.73 -32.62
N LYS A 153 16.33 -11.92 -33.15
CA LYS A 153 15.44 -13.08 -33.07
C LYS A 153 16.12 -14.19 -32.29
N ILE A 154 15.42 -14.74 -31.31
CA ILE A 154 15.86 -15.88 -30.50
C ILE A 154 14.87 -17.00 -30.77
N GLU A 155 15.32 -18.06 -31.44
CA GLU A 155 14.50 -19.24 -31.70
C GLU A 155 14.59 -20.20 -30.52
N PHE A 156 13.46 -20.84 -30.20
CA PHE A 156 13.40 -21.90 -29.20
C PHE A 156 12.63 -23.10 -29.74
N GLY A 157 13.00 -24.28 -29.26
CA GLY A 157 12.38 -25.55 -29.63
C GLY A 157 11.21 -25.89 -28.71
N ASN A 158 11.18 -27.14 -28.24
CA ASN A 158 10.12 -27.60 -27.36
C ASN A 158 10.11 -26.79 -26.05
N ALA A 159 8.96 -26.23 -25.71
CA ALA A 159 8.70 -25.51 -24.47
C ALA A 159 7.39 -26.00 -23.85
N LYS A 160 7.32 -26.08 -22.52
CA LYS A 160 6.11 -26.48 -21.83
C LYS A 160 5.17 -25.30 -21.62
N ALA A 161 3.87 -25.58 -21.58
CA ALA A 161 2.89 -24.60 -21.10
C ALA A 161 3.29 -24.13 -19.68
N GLY A 162 3.04 -22.85 -19.39
CA GLY A 162 3.43 -22.21 -18.13
C GLY A 162 4.47 -21.12 -18.33
N ILE A 163 5.22 -20.84 -17.26
CA ILE A 163 6.28 -19.83 -17.29
C ILE A 163 7.49 -20.38 -18.04
N MET A 164 7.90 -19.66 -19.08
CA MET A 164 9.14 -19.89 -19.80
C MET A 164 10.08 -18.74 -19.52
N GLU A 165 11.26 -19.06 -19.00
CA GLU A 165 12.37 -18.12 -18.86
C GLU A 165 13.19 -18.08 -20.15
N PHE A 166 13.66 -16.88 -20.52
CA PHE A 166 14.59 -16.69 -21.62
C PHE A 166 15.58 -15.58 -21.28
N GLU A 167 16.70 -15.58 -22.01
CA GLU A 167 17.76 -14.61 -21.84
C GLU A 167 18.07 -13.90 -23.15
N TRP A 168 18.48 -12.63 -23.03
CA TRP A 168 19.05 -11.87 -24.12
C TRP A 168 20.39 -11.28 -23.71
N ASP A 169 21.40 -11.43 -24.54
CA ASP A 169 22.79 -10.99 -24.32
C ASP A 169 23.02 -9.50 -24.58
N GLY A 170 21.94 -8.72 -24.79
CA GLY A 170 22.04 -7.30 -25.10
C GLY A 170 22.63 -7.01 -26.49
N LYS A 171 22.66 -7.99 -27.39
CA LYS A 171 23.23 -7.86 -28.74
C LYS A 171 22.19 -7.96 -29.85
N ASP A 172 22.48 -7.30 -30.97
CA ASP A 172 21.70 -7.42 -32.20
C ASP A 172 21.95 -8.78 -32.89
N GLN A 173 21.27 -9.02 -34.01
CA GLN A 173 21.42 -10.24 -34.81
C GLN A 173 22.84 -10.42 -35.39
N SER A 174 23.61 -9.34 -35.54
CA SER A 174 24.98 -9.35 -36.06
C SER A 174 26.02 -9.57 -34.94
N GLY A 175 25.59 -9.60 -33.68
CA GLY A 175 26.44 -9.78 -32.51
C GLY A 175 27.01 -8.47 -31.94
N ASN A 176 26.57 -7.31 -32.43
CA ASN A 176 26.98 -6.02 -31.86
C ASN A 176 26.16 -5.70 -30.62
N GLU A 177 26.79 -5.10 -29.62
CA GLU A 177 26.07 -4.60 -28.44
C GLU A 177 25.14 -3.44 -28.82
N VAL A 178 23.89 -3.50 -28.36
CA VAL A 178 22.96 -2.39 -28.56
C VAL A 178 23.04 -1.38 -27.42
N LYS A 179 22.53 -0.17 -27.62
CA LYS A 179 22.57 0.90 -26.60
C LYS A 179 21.69 0.56 -25.39
N ALA A 180 21.98 1.16 -24.24
CA ALA A 180 21.04 1.15 -23.14
C ALA A 180 19.68 1.76 -23.58
N GLY A 181 18.58 1.17 -23.12
CA GLY A 181 17.24 1.58 -23.52
C GLY A 181 16.18 0.51 -23.23
N VAL A 182 14.95 0.85 -23.61
CA VAL A 182 13.78 -0.03 -23.52
C VAL A 182 13.58 -0.73 -24.85
N TYR A 183 13.41 -2.05 -24.79
CA TYR A 183 13.24 -2.91 -25.96
C TYR A 183 11.94 -3.70 -25.86
N GLY A 184 11.10 -3.64 -26.89
CA GLY A 184 9.86 -4.41 -26.96
C GLY A 184 10.12 -5.89 -27.21
N VAL A 185 9.29 -6.76 -26.63
CA VAL A 185 9.37 -8.22 -26.80
C VAL A 185 8.06 -8.74 -27.38
N GLU A 186 8.18 -9.54 -28.43
CA GLU A 186 7.06 -10.23 -29.06
C GLU A 186 7.41 -11.71 -29.20
N ILE A 187 6.49 -12.59 -28.78
CA ILE A 187 6.72 -14.04 -28.77
C ILE A 187 5.63 -14.70 -29.60
N SER A 188 6.04 -15.55 -30.53
CA SER A 188 5.15 -16.39 -31.34
C SER A 188 5.65 -17.83 -31.32
N TYR A 189 4.74 -18.80 -31.21
CA TYR A 189 5.10 -20.21 -31.17
C TYR A 189 4.01 -21.10 -31.75
N GLN A 190 4.43 -22.24 -32.26
CA GLN A 190 3.56 -23.27 -32.81
C GLN A 190 3.47 -24.44 -31.83
N ASP A 191 2.26 -24.92 -31.54
CA ASP A 191 2.07 -26.10 -30.71
C ASP A 191 2.27 -27.41 -31.48
N LYS A 192 2.12 -28.56 -30.81
CA LYS A 192 2.29 -29.88 -31.42
C LYS A 192 1.30 -30.17 -32.55
N ASN A 193 0.17 -29.49 -32.58
CA ASN A 193 -0.89 -29.64 -33.59
C ASN A 193 -0.69 -28.68 -34.77
N GLY A 194 0.36 -27.83 -34.74
CA GLY A 194 0.59 -26.84 -35.77
C GLY A 194 -0.19 -25.53 -35.58
N LYS A 195 -0.90 -25.35 -34.45
CA LYS A 195 -1.63 -24.09 -34.17
C LYS A 195 -0.64 -23.03 -33.72
N GLU A 196 -0.73 -21.85 -34.32
CA GLU A 196 0.05 -20.67 -33.93
C GLU A 196 -0.55 -20.00 -32.69
N HIS A 197 0.33 -19.58 -31.79
CA HIS A 197 0.02 -18.89 -30.57
C HIS A 197 0.93 -17.67 -30.43
N ASN A 198 0.40 -16.60 -29.82
CA ASN A 198 1.19 -15.45 -29.41
C ASN A 198 1.32 -15.45 -27.90
N SER A 199 2.47 -15.00 -27.40
CA SER A 199 2.74 -14.79 -25.99
C SER A 199 3.40 -13.43 -25.80
N SER A 200 3.36 -12.94 -24.57
CA SER A 200 3.99 -11.70 -24.22
C SER A 200 4.58 -11.78 -22.81
N ILE A 201 5.59 -10.96 -22.56
CA ILE A 201 6.13 -10.78 -21.21
C ILE A 201 5.23 -9.82 -20.43
N GLY A 202 5.25 -9.93 -19.11
CA GLY A 202 4.46 -9.04 -18.25
C GLY A 202 2.98 -9.41 -18.16
N LYS A 203 2.53 -10.47 -18.84
CA LYS A 203 1.16 -11.01 -18.72
C LYS A 203 1.22 -12.44 -18.15
N TYR A 204 0.65 -12.63 -16.96
CA TYR A 204 0.75 -13.90 -16.23
C TYR A 204 -0.56 -14.27 -15.54
N PRO A 205 -0.83 -15.56 -15.30
CA PRO A 205 -1.93 -15.96 -14.43
C PRO A 205 -1.69 -15.47 -13.00
N VAL A 206 -2.76 -15.06 -12.33
CA VAL A 206 -2.76 -14.74 -10.91
C VAL A 206 -2.82 -16.05 -10.13
N GLU A 207 -1.70 -16.39 -9.49
CA GLU A 207 -1.51 -17.65 -8.78
C GLU A 207 -1.92 -17.58 -7.30
N GLY A 208 -1.97 -16.38 -6.73
CA GLY A 208 -2.17 -16.21 -5.30
C GLY A 208 -2.28 -14.75 -4.90
N ILE A 209 -2.86 -14.51 -3.72
CA ILE A 209 -2.96 -13.17 -3.13
C ILE A 209 -2.56 -13.26 -1.68
N LYS A 210 -1.78 -12.27 -1.24
CA LYS A 210 -1.32 -12.13 0.13
C LYS A 210 -1.58 -10.69 0.57
N PHE A 211 -2.10 -10.51 1.78
CA PHE A 211 -2.29 -9.19 2.35
C PHE A 211 -1.13 -8.86 3.29
N VAL A 212 -0.48 -7.71 3.07
CA VAL A 212 0.58 -7.18 3.93
C VAL A 212 0.15 -5.80 4.38
N ASN A 213 -0.03 -5.61 5.70
CA ASN A 213 -0.52 -4.36 6.28
C ASN A 213 -1.84 -3.85 5.65
N GLY A 214 -2.74 -4.77 5.30
CA GLY A 214 -4.03 -4.44 4.65
C GLY A 214 -3.95 -4.23 3.14
N GLU A 215 -2.77 -4.27 2.54
CA GLU A 215 -2.57 -4.09 1.10
C GLU A 215 -2.44 -5.43 0.38
N ALA A 216 -3.16 -5.59 -0.74
CA ALA A 216 -3.05 -6.78 -1.56
C ALA A 216 -1.74 -6.81 -2.35
N GLN A 217 -0.98 -7.89 -2.17
CA GLN A 217 0.09 -8.33 -3.05
C GLN A 217 -0.38 -9.53 -3.86
N ILE A 218 -0.17 -9.46 -5.17
CA ILE A 218 -0.68 -10.41 -6.15
C ILE A 218 0.50 -11.23 -6.66
N LYS A 219 0.39 -12.56 -6.60
CA LYS A 219 1.41 -13.48 -7.10
C LYS A 219 1.20 -13.69 -8.60
N VAL A 220 2.17 -13.26 -9.40
CA VAL A 220 2.18 -13.35 -10.87
C VAL A 220 3.57 -13.79 -11.32
N GLY A 221 3.66 -14.82 -12.17
CA GLY A 221 4.95 -15.34 -12.64
C GLY A 221 5.89 -15.71 -11.50
N GLY A 222 5.35 -16.31 -10.42
CA GLY A 222 6.12 -16.67 -9.22
C GLY A 222 6.43 -15.52 -8.24
N LEU A 223 6.25 -14.25 -8.61
CA LEU A 223 6.61 -13.09 -7.78
C LEU A 223 5.37 -12.36 -7.23
N TYR A 224 5.49 -11.83 -6.00
CA TYR A 224 4.47 -10.96 -5.43
C TYR A 224 4.70 -9.52 -5.88
N VAL A 225 3.68 -8.93 -6.53
CA VAL A 225 3.66 -7.53 -6.95
C VAL A 225 2.53 -6.78 -6.26
N ALA A 226 2.71 -5.48 -6.02
CA ALA A 226 1.64 -4.65 -5.49
C ALA A 226 0.56 -4.38 -6.55
N MET A 227 -0.69 -4.22 -6.11
CA MET A 227 -1.84 -3.98 -7.00
C MET A 227 -1.66 -2.76 -7.90
N ASP A 228 -0.96 -1.72 -7.44
CA ASP A 228 -0.66 -0.49 -8.19
C ASP A 228 0.28 -0.70 -9.38
N LYS A 229 0.99 -1.84 -9.43
CA LYS A 229 1.82 -2.27 -10.56
C LYS A 229 1.04 -3.05 -11.60
N ILE A 230 -0.17 -3.51 -11.30
CA ILE A 230 -1.03 -4.18 -12.29
C ILE A 230 -1.77 -3.12 -13.10
N ARG A 231 -1.70 -3.24 -14.42
CA ARG A 231 -2.42 -2.37 -15.37
C ARG A 231 -3.79 -2.88 -15.73
N GLU A 232 -3.95 -4.21 -15.84
CA GLU A 232 -5.19 -4.83 -16.30
C GLU A 232 -5.33 -6.24 -15.73
N PHE A 233 -6.58 -6.68 -15.50
CA PHE A 233 -6.94 -8.08 -15.35
C PHE A 233 -7.84 -8.54 -16.50
N THR A 234 -7.51 -9.66 -17.13
CA THR A 234 -8.33 -10.26 -18.18
C THR A 234 -8.70 -11.70 -17.83
N GLU A 235 -9.78 -12.22 -18.40
CA GLU A 235 -10.02 -13.66 -18.34
C GLU A 235 -8.87 -14.41 -19.03
N PRO A 236 -8.54 -15.65 -18.59
CA PRO A 236 -7.68 -16.51 -19.38
C PRO A 236 -8.34 -16.75 -20.73
N THR A 237 -7.52 -16.77 -21.79
CA THR A 237 -7.96 -17.22 -23.12
C THR A 237 -8.60 -18.58 -22.98
N LYS A 238 -9.85 -18.69 -23.43
CA LYS A 238 -10.58 -19.95 -23.37
C LYS A 238 -9.79 -20.99 -24.15
N LYS A 239 -9.46 -22.11 -23.50
CA LYS A 239 -9.12 -23.34 -24.21
C LYS A 239 -10.38 -23.71 -25.00
N GLU A 240 -10.37 -23.50 -26.31
CA GLU A 240 -11.35 -24.13 -27.18
C GLU A 240 -11.22 -25.63 -26.96
N GLY A 241 -12.27 -26.23 -26.40
CA GLY A 241 -12.35 -27.66 -26.08
C GLY A 241 -12.62 -28.51 -27.32
#